data_AF-A0A392PQM5-F1
#
_entry.id   AF-A0A392PQM5-F1
#
_cell.length_a   1.000
_cell.length_b   1.000
_cell.length_c   1.000
_cell.angle_alpha   90.00
_cell.angle_beta   90.00
_cell.angle_gamma   90.00
#
_symmetry.space_group_name_H-M   'P 1'
#
loop_
_entity.id
_entity.type
_entity.pdbx_description
1 polymer ?
#
loop_
_entity_poly.entity_id
_entity_poly.type
_entity_poly.pdbx_seq_one_letter_code
_entity_poly.pdbx_strand_id
1 'polypeptide(L)'
;MDGLFDLAKTLFGIEIEPADGLAPVWNKDVKFFRVKDSSGSPVAYFYFDPYSRPSEKRQGAWMDEVVARSRVLSPDGNSSRLPVAHMVCNQTPPVGSKPSLMTFREVTHILLLLL
;
A
#
# COMPACT_ATOMS: atom_id res chain seq x y z
N MET A 1 -5.77 7.74 5.63
CA MET A 1 -5.25 6.35 5.65
C MET A 1 -5.52 5.71 6.99
N ASP A 2 -5.27 6.41 8.09
CA ASP A 2 -5.47 5.91 9.47
C ASP A 2 -6.82 5.21 9.67
N GLY A 3 -7.94 5.87 9.35
CA GLY A 3 -9.26 5.23 9.49
C GLY A 3 -9.48 3.98 8.63
N LEU A 4 -8.82 3.89 7.47
CA LEU A 4 -8.86 2.69 6.63
C LEU A 4 -8.02 1.54 7.25
N PHE A 5 -6.88 1.87 7.85
CA PHE A 5 -6.05 0.91 8.56
C PHE A 5 -6.74 0.42 9.85
N ASP A 6 -7.42 1.30 10.58
CA ASP A 6 -8.23 0.95 11.74
C ASP A 6 -9.40 0.03 11.36
N LEU A 7 -10.03 0.27 10.21
CA LEU A 7 -11.05 -0.61 9.66
C LEU A 7 -10.47 -1.99 9.32
N ALA A 8 -9.34 -2.04 8.62
CA ALA A 8 -8.66 -3.29 8.30
C ALA A 8 -8.25 -4.08 9.56
N LYS A 9 -7.79 -3.38 10.60
CA LYS A 9 -7.52 -3.95 11.92
C LYS A 9 -8.77 -4.56 12.55
N THR A 10 -9.88 -3.82 12.52
CA THR A 10 -11.15 -4.27 13.10
C THR A 10 -11.72 -5.49 12.37
N LEU A 11 -11.65 -5.50 11.03
CA LEU A 11 -12.23 -6.56 10.21
C LEU A 11 -11.35 -7.82 10.10
N PHE A 12 -10.03 -7.65 10.00
CA PHE A 12 -9.10 -8.73 9.66
C PHE A 12 -8.02 -8.99 10.70
N GLY A 13 -7.95 -8.18 11.77
CA GLY A 13 -6.95 -8.35 12.82
C GLY A 13 -5.51 -8.06 12.39
N ILE A 14 -5.33 -7.27 11.32
CA ILE A 14 -4.02 -6.87 10.82
C ILE A 14 -3.66 -5.45 11.24
N GLU A 15 -2.37 -5.20 11.46
CA GLU A 15 -1.84 -3.86 11.71
C GLU A 15 -1.00 -3.39 10.53
N ILE A 16 -1.27 -2.17 10.04
CA ILE A 16 -0.56 -1.58 8.91
C ILE A 16 0.26 -0.39 9.43
N GLU A 17 1.58 -0.43 9.20
CA GLU A 17 2.50 0.63 9.65
C GLU A 17 3.39 1.13 8.50
N PRO A 18 3.80 2.41 8.50
CA PRO A 18 4.79 2.91 7.56
C PRO A 18 6.12 2.16 7.69
N ALA A 19 6.71 1.81 6.55
CA ALA A 19 7.99 1.12 6.45
C ALA A 19 8.89 1.78 5.39
N ASP A 20 8.70 3.08 5.15
CA ASP A 20 9.50 3.88 4.21
C ASP A 20 11.00 3.71 4.50
N GLY A 21 11.81 3.52 3.45
CA GLY A 21 13.25 3.28 3.55
C GLY A 21 13.66 1.80 3.66
N LEU A 22 12.72 0.89 3.95
CA LEU A 22 13.01 -0.56 3.91
C LEU A 22 13.18 -1.09 2.48
N ALA A 23 12.48 -0.48 1.52
CA ALA A 23 12.53 -0.83 0.11
C ALA A 23 12.76 0.42 -0.75
N PRO A 24 13.46 0.30 -1.89
CA PRO A 24 13.62 1.40 -2.82
C PRO A 24 12.28 1.79 -3.46
N VAL A 25 12.11 3.07 -3.76
CA VAL A 25 10.90 3.63 -4.38
C VAL A 25 11.26 4.42 -5.64
N TRP A 26 10.34 4.46 -6.61
CA TRP A 26 10.54 5.16 -7.90
C TRP A 26 10.19 6.65 -7.85
N ASN A 27 9.45 7.09 -6.83
CA ASN A 27 9.03 8.48 -6.69
C ASN A 27 8.89 8.84 -5.20
N LYS A 28 9.19 10.09 -4.84
CA LYS A 28 9.17 10.59 -3.45
C LYS A 28 7.80 10.51 -2.77
N ASP A 29 6.72 10.51 -3.57
CA ASP A 29 5.34 10.46 -3.06
C ASP A 29 4.86 9.02 -2.84
N VAL A 30 5.64 8.02 -3.27
CA VAL A 30 5.35 6.61 -3.02
C VAL A 30 5.64 6.30 -1.57
N LYS A 31 4.68 5.64 -0.92
CA LYS A 31 4.80 5.15 0.45
C LYS A 31 4.93 3.65 0.48
N PHE A 32 5.68 3.14 1.44
CA PHE A 32 5.80 1.70 1.66
C PHE A 32 5.25 1.33 3.03
N PHE A 33 4.45 0.27 3.09
CA PHE A 33 3.79 -0.17 4.30
C PHE A 33 4.11 -1.62 4.60
N ARG A 34 4.24 -1.92 5.88
CA ARG A 34 4.31 -3.28 6.42
C ARG A 34 2.96 -3.65 7.00
N VAL A 35 2.51 -4.87 6.71
CA VAL A 35 1.32 -5.47 7.31
C VAL A 35 1.76 -6.53 8.30
N LYS A 36 1.27 -6.46 9.54
CA LYS A 36 1.55 -7.39 10.62
C LYS A 36 0.29 -8.13 11.04
N ASP A 37 0.43 -9.38 11.48
CA ASP A 37 -0.64 -10.09 12.18
C ASP A 37 -0.75 -9.67 13.65
N SER A 38 -1.68 -10.29 14.38
CA SER A 38 -1.92 -10.04 15.80
C SER A 38 -0.76 -10.43 16.73
N SER A 39 0.22 -11.22 16.24
CA SER A 39 1.46 -11.51 16.97
C SER A 39 2.53 -10.44 16.78
N GLY A 40 2.29 -9.48 15.88
CA GLY A 40 3.26 -8.48 15.45
C GLY A 40 4.21 -8.97 14.34
N SER A 41 4.01 -10.18 13.83
CA SER A 41 4.84 -10.75 12.77
C SER A 41 4.47 -10.18 11.41
N PRO A 42 5.43 -9.79 10.55
CA PRO A 42 5.12 -9.33 9.19
C PRO A 42 4.47 -10.44 8.36
N VAL A 43 3.36 -10.10 7.69
CA VAL A 43 2.62 -11.04 6.82
C VAL A 43 2.51 -10.58 5.37
N ALA A 44 2.71 -9.29 5.09
CA ALA A 44 2.73 -8.73 3.75
C ALA A 44 3.36 -7.33 3.74
N TYR A 45 3.62 -6.81 2.54
CA TYR A 45 3.97 -5.41 2.33
C TYR A 45 3.23 -4.86 1.12
N PHE A 46 3.13 -3.53 1.03
CA PHE A 46 2.65 -2.91 -0.20
C PHE A 46 3.22 -1.51 -0.39
N TYR A 47 3.36 -1.13 -1.66
CA TYR A 47 3.61 0.25 -2.07
C TYR A 47 2.29 0.95 -2.33
N PHE A 48 2.21 2.22 -1.98
CA PHE A 48 1.08 3.09 -2.30
C PHE A 48 1.56 4.31 -3.08
N ASP A 49 1.09 4.44 -4.32
CA ASP A 49 1.39 5.56 -5.23
C ASP A 49 0.10 6.39 -5.47
N PRO A 50 -0.17 7.42 -4.65
CA PRO A 50 -1.50 8.03 -4.55
C PRO A 50 -1.84 9.02 -5.66
N TYR A 51 -0.86 9.81 -6.11
CA TYR A 51 -1.14 11.07 -6.81
C TYR A 51 -1.12 10.94 -8.33
N SER A 52 -1.94 11.75 -8.98
CA SER A 52 -1.95 11.89 -10.44
C SER A 52 -0.62 12.46 -10.94
N ARG A 53 -0.03 11.81 -11.96
CA ARG A 53 1.17 12.28 -12.68
C ARG A 53 1.03 12.04 -14.19
N PRO A 54 0.21 12.85 -14.90
CA PRO A 54 -0.21 12.54 -16.27
C PRO A 54 0.91 12.39 -17.30
N SER A 55 2.08 12.99 -17.05
CA SER A 55 3.23 12.92 -17.95
C SER A 55 3.91 11.55 -18.00
N GLU A 56 3.80 10.74 -16.93
CA GLU A 56 4.61 9.53 -16.76
C GLU A 56 3.87 8.36 -16.11
N LYS A 57 2.65 8.59 -15.59
CA LYS A 57 1.87 7.60 -14.85
C LYS A 57 0.53 7.36 -15.54
N ARG A 58 0.20 6.08 -15.72
CA ARG A 58 -1.10 5.64 -16.25
C ARG A 58 -2.24 6.19 -15.38
N GLN A 59 -3.35 6.56 -15.99
CA GLN A 59 -4.55 7.02 -15.26
C GLN A 59 -5.34 5.87 -14.65
N GLY A 60 -6.24 6.20 -13.70
CA GLY A 60 -7.14 5.26 -13.03
C GLY A 60 -6.69 4.88 -11.61
N ALA A 61 -7.26 3.81 -11.08
CA ALA A 61 -6.85 3.21 -9.82
C ALA A 61 -6.76 1.70 -10.01
N TRP A 62 -5.66 1.07 -9.58
CA TRP A 62 -5.41 -0.35 -9.78
C TRP A 62 -4.49 -0.93 -8.71
N MET A 63 -4.52 -2.25 -8.60
CA MET A 63 -3.60 -3.05 -7.81
C MET A 63 -2.81 -3.97 -8.74
N ASP A 64 -1.54 -4.20 -8.43
CA ASP A 64 -0.71 -5.17 -9.13
C ASP A 64 0.20 -5.94 -8.16
N GLU A 65 0.58 -7.15 -8.52
CA GLU A 65 1.48 -7.97 -7.72
C GLU A 65 2.95 -7.57 -7.98
N VAL A 66 3.74 -7.40 -6.91
CA VAL A 66 5.20 -7.29 -7.03
C VAL A 66 5.83 -8.67 -6.91
N VAL A 67 5.49 -9.39 -5.83
CA VAL A 67 5.86 -10.78 -5.64
C VAL A 67 4.74 -11.55 -4.94
N ALA A 68 4.42 -12.74 -5.46
CA ALA A 68 3.50 -13.66 -4.80
C ALA A 68 4.08 -14.23 -3.51
N ARG A 69 3.16 -14.57 -2.58
CA ARG A 69 3.45 -15.46 -1.45
C ARG A 69 3.85 -16.82 -2.00
N SER A 70 5.00 -17.36 -1.58
CA SER A 70 5.49 -18.62 -2.13
C SER A 70 6.40 -19.35 -1.16
N ARG A 71 6.10 -20.63 -0.94
CA ARG A 71 6.99 -21.55 -0.21
C ARG A 71 8.23 -21.92 -1.03
N VAL A 72 8.07 -22.10 -2.35
CA VAL A 72 9.15 -22.52 -3.26
C VAL A 72 10.21 -21.43 -3.39
N LEU A 73 9.79 -20.16 -3.36
CA LEU A 73 10.67 -18.99 -3.45
C LEU A 73 11.04 -18.42 -2.07
N SER A 74 10.81 -19.19 -1.01
CA SER A 74 11.20 -18.79 0.34
C SER A 74 12.73 -18.77 0.46
N PRO A 75 13.33 -17.74 1.06
CA PRO A 75 14.73 -17.81 1.46
C PRO A 75 14.92 -18.93 2.50
N ASP A 76 16.11 -19.53 2.51
CA ASP A 76 16.45 -20.64 3.39
C ASP A 76 16.15 -20.32 4.86
N GLY A 77 15.49 -21.24 5.56
CA GLY A 77 15.12 -21.10 6.97
C GLY A 77 13.74 -20.46 7.22
N ASN A 78 13.06 -19.93 6.20
CA ASN A 78 11.69 -19.41 6.33
C ASN A 78 10.64 -20.37 5.74
N SER A 79 9.41 -20.29 6.26
CA SER A 79 8.28 -21.13 5.80
C SER A 79 7.68 -20.67 4.47
N SER A 80 7.78 -19.38 4.15
CA SER A 80 7.27 -18.77 2.91
C SER A 80 7.87 -17.39 2.68
N ARG A 81 8.07 -17.01 1.41
CA ARG A 81 8.29 -15.62 1.01
C ARG A 81 7.01 -14.81 1.22
N LEU A 82 7.13 -13.64 1.86
CA LEU A 82 6.00 -12.75 2.08
C LEU A 82 5.59 -12.03 0.77
N PRO A 83 4.28 -11.85 0.53
CA PRO A 83 3.78 -11.16 -0.66
C PRO A 83 4.03 -9.66 -0.58
N VAL A 84 4.20 -9.04 -1.75
CA VAL A 84 4.30 -7.58 -1.90
C VAL A 84 3.40 -7.12 -3.04
N ALA A 85 2.65 -6.04 -2.82
CA ALA A 85 1.69 -5.48 -3.78
C ALA A 85 1.98 -4.02 -4.12
N HIS A 86 1.50 -3.57 -5.28
CA HIS A 86 1.35 -2.16 -5.64
C HIS A 86 -0.11 -1.76 -5.51
N MET A 87 -0.36 -0.64 -4.84
CA MET A 87 -1.63 0.07 -4.87
C MET A 87 -1.40 1.42 -5.52
N VAL A 88 -2.06 1.67 -6.65
CA VAL A 88 -1.85 2.89 -7.41
C VAL A 88 -3.17 3.60 -7.58
N CYS A 89 -3.21 4.87 -7.18
CA CYS A 89 -4.32 5.78 -7.41
C CYS A 89 -3.86 7.00 -8.23
N ASN A 90 -4.80 7.81 -8.70
CA ASN A 90 -4.50 9.07 -9.37
C ASN A 90 -5.32 10.22 -8.75
N GLN A 91 -5.29 10.31 -7.41
CA GLN A 91 -6.02 11.35 -6.69
C GLN A 91 -5.34 12.72 -6.83
N THR A 92 -6.08 13.76 -6.51
CA THR A 92 -5.60 15.15 -6.57
C THR A 92 -4.35 15.34 -5.68
N PRO A 93 -3.22 15.80 -6.23
CA PRO A 93 -2.00 15.99 -5.45
C PRO A 93 -2.16 17.09 -4.39
N PRO A 94 -1.27 17.14 -3.39
CA PRO A 94 -1.16 18.26 -2.46
C PRO A 94 -0.99 19.60 -3.20
N VAL A 95 -1.55 20.68 -2.66
CA VAL A 95 -1.43 22.03 -3.22
C VAL A 95 -0.66 22.92 -2.24
N GLY A 96 0.56 23.31 -2.62
CA GLY A 96 1.46 24.07 -1.75
C GLY A 96 1.80 23.28 -0.49
N SER A 97 1.53 23.85 0.68
CA SER A 97 1.75 23.22 1.99
C SER A 97 0.55 22.42 2.52
N LYS A 98 -0.56 22.36 1.78
CA LYS A 98 -1.78 21.67 2.21
C LYS A 98 -1.74 20.19 1.80
N PRO A 99 -2.26 19.27 2.64
CA PRO A 99 -2.38 17.87 2.26
C PRO A 99 -3.32 17.71 1.05
N SER A 100 -3.24 16.55 0.39
CA SER A 100 -4.22 16.13 -0.62
C SER A 100 -5.60 16.06 0.03
N LEU A 101 -6.53 16.89 -0.45
CA LEU A 101 -7.93 16.84 -0.07
C LEU A 101 -8.68 15.99 -1.08
N MET A 102 -9.39 14.99 -0.58
CA MET A 102 -10.04 13.97 -1.39
C MET A 102 -11.55 14.16 -1.45
N THR A 103 -12.11 13.94 -2.62
CA THR A 103 -13.54 13.70 -2.81
C THR A 103 -13.93 12.33 -2.25
N PHE A 104 -15.23 12.16 -1.95
CA PHE A 104 -15.75 10.86 -1.51
C PHE A 104 -15.45 9.74 -2.52
N ARG A 105 -15.52 10.03 -3.82
CA ARG A 105 -15.20 9.07 -4.89
C ARG A 105 -13.75 8.59 -4.82
N GLU A 106 -12.79 9.49 -4.58
CA GLU A 106 -11.39 9.11 -4.42
C GLU A 106 -11.19 8.22 -3.18
N VAL A 107 -11.91 8.48 -2.09
CA VAL A 107 -11.90 7.61 -0.90
C VAL A 107 -12.42 6.21 -1.23
N THR A 108 -13.53 6.10 -1.97
CA THR A 108 -14.09 4.80 -2.38
C THR A 108 -13.10 3.99 -3.23
N HIS A 109 -12.36 4.64 -4.13
CA HIS A 109 -11.36 3.93 -4.93
C HIS A 109 -10.23 3.34 -4.08
N ILE A 110 -9.74 4.05 -3.05
CA ILE A 110 -8.72 3.49 -2.15
C ILE A 110 -9.29 2.30 -1.37
N LEU A 111 -10.52 2.43 -0.85
CA LEU A 111 -11.18 1.37 -0.09
C LEU A 111 -11.25 0.06 -0.89
N LEU A 112 -11.64 0.14 -2.18
CA LEU A 112 -11.74 -1.01 -3.09
C LEU A 112 -10.40 -1.67 -3.43
N LEU A 113 -9.27 -0.98 -3.25
CA LEU A 113 -7.96 -1.55 -3.53
C LEU A 113 -7.32 -2.21 -2.31
N LEU A 114 -7.70 -1.81 -1.10
CA LEU A 114 -7.12 -2.35 0.13
C LEU A 114 -7.94 -3.49 0.74
N LEU A 115 -9.26 -3.45 0.58
CA LEU A 115 -10.20 -4.43 1.13
C LEU A 115 -10.79 -5.32 0.03
#